data_AF-A0A4Q4VJH5-F1
#
_entry.id   AF-A0A4Q4VJH5-F1
#
_cell.length_a   1.000
_cell.length_b   1.000
_cell.length_c   1.000
_cell.angle_alpha   90.00
_cell.angle_beta   90.00
_cell.angle_gamma   90.00
#
_symmetry.space_group_name_H-M   'P 1'
#
loop_
_entity.id
_entity.type
_entity.pdbx_description
1 polymer ?
#
loop_
_entity_poly.entity_id
_entity_poly.type
_entity_poly.pdbx_seq_one_letter_code
_entity_poly.pdbx_strand_id
1 'polypeptide(L)'
;MSSVADAEYDEHARLLAEVHEYFTTRHRFKGGREIGSGAYGAAIAYTETLTEGAGEGGSGNGNGDAGRTNTTRRTRKVIVKVAFDADSDASIANEAAHLAAVRGAEHIVRLLCEGPTAAHVLSRRTLVEDLEEHGDWETILGRFIAAGRRIPNRILWGVFLCLTRAVIGMAYPRGADADAPPAREEMQGGRAPSTLAHQDITLKNTVVGSWDKTDPEHRFSPITKANNIDQIGRAMLWLAIGHRGYEIEDVEIPKLAVDDSNNGDGDDGERAEQRPPALRTIQSRTHPHLIDGSIAEDLRTTIRRCRAVDRAERPGLGELLRICLDAVVTGARTAADYAYLNQPTPEFEADHMLDWLIQAFILDGDETGLVALAGGEEAPAGE
;
A
#
# COMPACT_ATOMS: atom_id res chain seq x y z
N MET A 1 15.81 -27.14 30.02
CA MET A 1 14.42 -27.06 29.53
C MET A 1 14.41 -25.91 28.55
N SER A 2 14.34 -26.19 27.24
CA SER A 2 14.17 -25.15 26.22
C SER A 2 12.82 -24.47 26.48
N SER A 3 12.77 -23.14 26.46
CA SER A 3 11.50 -22.43 26.63
C SER A 3 10.64 -22.60 25.39
N VAL A 4 9.31 -22.44 25.52
CA VAL A 4 8.38 -22.50 24.39
C VAL A 4 8.74 -21.49 23.30
N ALA A 5 9.25 -20.32 23.70
CA ALA A 5 9.72 -19.27 22.79
C ALA A 5 10.95 -19.71 21.96
N ASP A 6 11.85 -20.51 22.54
CA ASP A 6 13.02 -21.02 21.80
C ASP A 6 12.58 -22.01 20.70
N ALA A 7 11.54 -22.81 20.98
CA ALA A 7 11.01 -23.78 20.02
C ALA A 7 10.26 -23.11 18.85
N GLU A 8 9.48 -22.06 19.12
CA GLU A 8 8.82 -21.26 18.07
C GLU A 8 9.84 -20.54 17.18
N TYR A 9 10.89 -19.97 17.78
CA TYR A 9 11.97 -19.33 17.06
C TYR A 9 12.71 -20.31 16.13
N ASP A 10 13.01 -21.52 16.63
CA ASP A 10 13.65 -22.58 15.84
C ASP A 10 12.75 -23.05 14.69
N GLU A 11 11.43 -23.11 14.88
CA GLU A 11 10.49 -23.45 13.82
C GLU A 11 10.44 -22.37 12.73
N HIS A 12 10.39 -21.09 13.10
CA HIS A 12 10.42 -19.98 12.15
C HIS A 12 11.70 -19.98 11.33
N ALA A 13 12.86 -20.13 11.97
CA ALA A 13 14.15 -20.20 11.29
C ALA A 13 14.21 -21.38 10.31
N ARG A 14 13.65 -22.55 10.69
CA ARG A 14 13.54 -23.72 9.82
C ARG A 14 12.67 -23.44 8.59
N LEU A 15 11.51 -22.80 8.76
CA LEU A 15 10.61 -22.44 7.67
C LEU A 15 11.27 -21.46 6.67
N LEU A 16 11.94 -20.43 7.19
CA LEU A 16 12.65 -19.47 6.34
C LEU A 16 13.79 -20.13 5.57
N ALA A 17 14.54 -21.04 6.20
CA ALA A 17 15.59 -21.81 5.53
C ALA A 17 15.03 -22.71 4.42
N GLU A 18 13.89 -23.39 4.66
CA GLU A 18 13.21 -24.22 3.67
C GLU A 18 12.74 -23.41 2.45
N VAL A 19 12.11 -22.25 2.68
CA VAL A 19 11.71 -21.32 1.61
C VAL A 19 12.93 -20.82 0.85
N HIS A 20 13.99 -20.41 1.56
CA HIS A 20 15.20 -19.92 0.92
C HIS A 20 15.87 -20.99 0.06
N GLU A 21 16.01 -22.21 0.57
CA GLU A 21 16.54 -23.35 -0.17
C GLU A 21 15.69 -23.60 -1.42
N TYR A 22 14.36 -23.64 -1.28
CA TYR A 22 13.46 -23.89 -2.39
C TYR A 22 13.61 -22.86 -3.53
N PHE A 23 13.52 -21.58 -3.21
CA PHE A 23 13.56 -20.51 -4.22
C PHE A 23 14.97 -20.33 -4.84
N THR A 24 16.05 -20.62 -4.10
CA THR A 24 17.43 -20.44 -4.61
C THR A 24 18.02 -21.69 -5.28
N THR A 25 17.70 -22.89 -4.81
CA THR A 25 18.33 -24.14 -5.32
C THR A 25 17.53 -24.78 -6.44
N ARG A 26 16.20 -24.64 -6.43
CA ARG A 26 15.31 -25.29 -7.42
C ARG A 26 14.74 -24.33 -8.46
N HIS A 27 14.89 -23.02 -8.25
CA HIS A 27 14.30 -21.99 -9.10
C HIS A 27 15.30 -20.93 -9.54
N ARG A 28 14.86 -20.08 -10.48
CA ARG A 28 15.68 -19.04 -11.11
C ARG A 28 15.90 -17.82 -10.21
N PHE A 29 15.65 -17.91 -8.91
CA PHE A 29 15.79 -16.79 -7.98
C PHE A 29 17.19 -16.75 -7.38
N LYS A 30 17.66 -15.54 -7.10
CA LYS A 30 18.94 -15.26 -6.46
C LYS A 30 18.72 -14.30 -5.30
N GLY A 31 19.56 -14.43 -4.29
CA GLY A 31 19.44 -13.65 -3.05
C GLY A 31 18.34 -14.20 -2.15
N GLY A 32 17.88 -13.36 -1.24
CA GLY A 32 16.91 -13.69 -0.20
C GLY A 32 17.17 -12.81 0.99
N ARG A 33 16.57 -11.61 0.98
CA ARG A 33 16.62 -10.69 2.11
C ARG A 33 15.23 -10.60 2.70
N GLU A 34 15.10 -10.90 3.99
CA GLU A 34 13.88 -10.61 4.72
C GLU A 34 13.63 -9.10 4.69
N ILE A 35 12.47 -8.70 4.18
CA ILE A 35 12.05 -7.29 4.12
C ILE A 35 11.07 -6.95 5.25
N GLY A 36 10.45 -7.96 5.85
CA GLY A 36 9.66 -7.81 7.06
C GLY A 36 9.12 -9.15 7.56
N SER A 37 8.87 -9.22 8.87
CA SER A 37 8.16 -10.31 9.53
C SER A 37 7.10 -9.75 10.46
N GLY A 38 5.97 -10.46 10.53
CA GLY A 38 4.86 -10.16 11.43
C GLY A 38 4.48 -11.39 12.23
N ALA A 39 3.40 -11.30 13.02
CA ALA A 39 2.95 -12.41 13.85
C ALA A 39 2.57 -13.67 13.06
N TYR A 40 2.19 -13.52 11.79
CA TYR A 40 1.57 -14.57 10.96
C TYR A 40 2.45 -15.02 9.79
N GLY A 41 3.61 -14.39 9.57
CA GLY A 41 4.45 -14.71 8.43
C GLY A 41 5.61 -13.76 8.19
N ALA A 42 6.35 -14.03 7.13
CA ALA A 42 7.45 -13.21 6.67
C ALA A 42 7.34 -12.90 5.18
N ALA A 43 7.93 -11.78 4.78
CA ALA A 43 8.12 -11.36 3.40
C ALA A 43 9.61 -11.35 3.07
N ILE A 44 10.00 -12.03 2.01
CA ILE A 44 11.40 -12.20 1.59
C ILE A 44 11.55 -11.73 0.15
N ALA A 45 12.46 -10.80 -0.08
CA ALA A 45 12.78 -10.28 -1.40
C ALA A 45 13.81 -11.15 -2.13
N TYR A 46 13.52 -11.45 -3.39
CA TYR A 46 14.38 -12.21 -4.30
C TYR A 46 14.55 -11.49 -5.64
N THR A 47 15.64 -11.82 -6.35
CA THR A 47 15.81 -11.44 -7.77
C THR A 47 15.59 -12.67 -8.65
N GLU A 48 14.55 -12.69 -9.46
CA GLU A 48 14.27 -13.74 -10.43
C GLU A 48 14.97 -13.48 -11.75
N THR A 49 15.63 -14.51 -12.31
CA THR A 49 16.02 -14.52 -13.71
C THR A 49 14.87 -15.05 -14.58
N LEU A 50 14.38 -14.22 -15.49
CA LEU A 50 13.51 -14.64 -16.57
C LEU A 50 14.39 -15.17 -17.73
N THR A 51 14.16 -16.42 -18.10
CA THR A 51 14.76 -16.99 -19.32
C THR A 51 13.68 -16.92 -20.39
N GLU A 52 13.83 -16.03 -21.37
CA GLU A 52 13.02 -16.08 -22.59
C GLU A 52 13.39 -17.39 -23.30
N GLY A 53 12.50 -18.36 -23.22
CA GLY A 53 12.75 -19.73 -23.68
C GLY A 53 11.64 -20.21 -24.59
N ALA A 54 11.98 -20.29 -25.88
CA ALA A 54 11.38 -21.14 -26.91
C ALA A 54 9.89 -20.92 -27.21
N GLY A 55 9.62 -20.14 -28.26
CA GLY A 55 8.37 -20.28 -28.99
C GLY A 55 8.18 -21.75 -29.38
N GLU A 56 7.06 -22.33 -28.96
CA GLU A 56 6.61 -23.63 -29.42
C GLU A 56 6.34 -23.56 -30.94
N GLY A 57 7.20 -24.20 -31.72
CA GLY A 57 6.79 -25.10 -32.81
C GLY A 57 6.00 -24.50 -33.97
N GLY A 58 6.65 -23.67 -34.79
CA GLY A 58 6.27 -23.46 -36.20
C GLY A 58 7.38 -24.00 -37.12
N SER A 59 7.28 -25.26 -37.51
CA SER A 59 8.21 -25.99 -38.38
C SER A 59 8.60 -25.20 -39.65
N GLY A 60 9.87 -24.82 -39.77
CA GLY A 60 10.46 -24.20 -40.96
C GLY A 60 11.88 -24.70 -41.19
N ASN A 61 12.05 -25.49 -42.25
CA ASN A 61 13.32 -26.00 -42.76
C ASN A 61 14.38 -24.91 -42.97
N GLY A 62 15.63 -25.24 -42.64
CA GLY A 62 16.75 -24.97 -43.54
C GLY A 62 17.74 -23.88 -43.13
N ASN A 63 19.01 -24.30 -43.17
CA ASN A 63 20.27 -23.54 -43.21
C ASN A 63 20.76 -22.85 -41.93
N GLY A 64 21.95 -23.31 -41.54
CA GLY A 64 22.72 -22.78 -40.45
C GLY A 64 23.15 -21.35 -40.70
N ASP A 65 22.88 -20.53 -39.71
CA ASP A 65 23.71 -19.40 -39.38
C ASP A 65 23.87 -19.43 -37.86
N ALA A 66 25.11 -19.55 -37.38
CA ALA A 66 25.44 -19.54 -35.96
C ALA A 66 25.36 -18.10 -35.45
N GLY A 67 24.16 -17.51 -35.55
CA GLY A 67 23.79 -16.27 -34.90
C GLY A 67 23.74 -16.52 -33.41
N ARG A 68 24.77 -16.05 -32.70
CA ARG A 68 24.85 -15.94 -31.25
C ARG A 68 23.56 -15.30 -30.74
N THR A 69 22.59 -16.12 -30.33
CA THR A 69 21.33 -15.68 -29.72
C THR A 69 21.69 -15.01 -28.40
N ASN A 70 21.79 -13.69 -28.46
CA ASN A 70 21.94 -12.85 -27.29
C ASN A 70 20.61 -12.92 -26.54
N THR A 71 20.41 -14.00 -25.78
CA THR A 71 19.29 -14.15 -24.87
C THR A 71 19.46 -13.07 -23.81
N THR A 72 18.78 -11.94 -24.02
CA THR A 72 18.72 -10.86 -23.04
C THR A 72 18.07 -11.42 -21.79
N ARG A 73 18.91 -11.82 -20.84
CA ARG A 73 18.51 -12.37 -19.56
C ARG A 73 17.84 -11.25 -18.77
N ARG A 74 16.51 -11.15 -18.85
CA ARG A 74 15.73 -10.20 -18.06
C ARG A 74 15.70 -10.67 -16.61
N THR A 75 15.81 -9.75 -15.68
CA THR A 75 15.64 -10.02 -14.25
C THR A 75 14.49 -9.18 -13.71
N ARG A 76 13.73 -9.72 -12.75
CA ARG A 76 12.74 -8.97 -11.97
C ARG A 76 12.96 -9.20 -10.49
N LYS A 77 12.59 -8.24 -9.65
CA LYS A 77 12.57 -8.43 -8.19
C LYS A 77 11.18 -8.85 -7.75
N VAL A 78 11.10 -9.79 -6.82
CA VAL A 78 9.84 -10.33 -6.30
C VAL A 78 9.86 -10.38 -4.79
N ILE A 79 8.68 -10.38 -4.19
CA ILE A 79 8.48 -10.71 -2.78
C ILE A 79 7.84 -12.10 -2.71
N VAL A 80 8.37 -12.93 -1.81
CA VAL A 80 7.74 -14.18 -1.38
C VAL A 80 7.21 -13.98 0.02
N LYS A 81 5.89 -14.07 0.19
CA LYS A 81 5.26 -14.12 1.53
C LYS A 81 5.10 -15.57 1.96
N VAL A 82 5.45 -15.88 3.19
CA VAL A 82 5.36 -17.22 3.80
C VAL A 82 4.56 -17.17 5.10
N ALA A 83 3.63 -18.10 5.26
CA ALA A 83 2.90 -18.32 6.51
C ALA A 83 3.79 -19.02 7.56
N PHE A 84 3.69 -18.63 8.84
CA PHE A 84 4.40 -19.33 9.91
C PHE A 84 3.63 -20.56 10.43
N ASP A 85 2.30 -20.51 10.44
CA ASP A 85 1.44 -21.56 10.96
C ASP A 85 0.28 -21.92 10.01
N ALA A 86 -0.50 -22.94 10.40
CA ALA A 86 -1.61 -23.44 9.59
C ALA A 86 -2.80 -22.47 9.53
N ASP A 87 -2.97 -21.62 10.54
CA ASP A 87 -4.03 -20.61 10.54
C ASP A 87 -3.67 -19.49 9.54
N SER A 88 -2.39 -19.15 9.47
CA SER A 88 -1.81 -18.18 8.55
C SER A 88 -1.82 -18.65 7.09
N ASP A 89 -1.83 -19.96 6.85
CA ASP A 89 -2.01 -20.52 5.49
C ASP A 89 -3.34 -20.08 4.87
N ALA A 90 -4.41 -20.01 5.66
CA ALA A 90 -5.71 -19.52 5.18
C ALA A 90 -5.66 -18.03 4.83
N SER A 91 -4.88 -17.24 5.58
CA SER A 91 -4.66 -15.81 5.28
C SER A 91 -3.95 -15.63 3.94
N ILE A 92 -2.86 -16.36 3.70
CA ILE A 92 -2.12 -16.34 2.43
C ILE A 92 -3.01 -16.77 1.25
N ALA A 93 -3.84 -17.80 1.45
CA ALA A 93 -4.78 -18.25 0.41
C ALA A 93 -5.86 -17.20 0.09
N ASN A 94 -6.42 -16.54 1.11
CA ASN A 94 -7.40 -15.48 0.93
C ASN A 94 -6.77 -14.27 0.23
N GLU A 95 -5.56 -13.87 0.61
CA GLU A 95 -4.82 -12.79 -0.05
C GLU A 95 -4.57 -13.10 -1.53
N ALA A 96 -4.09 -14.31 -1.84
CA ALA A 96 -3.89 -14.73 -3.23
C ALA A 96 -5.19 -14.72 -4.04
N ALA A 97 -6.32 -15.17 -3.47
CA ALA A 97 -7.62 -15.12 -4.13
C ALA A 97 -8.08 -13.67 -4.40
N HIS A 98 -7.86 -12.76 -3.45
CA HIS A 98 -8.17 -11.34 -3.62
C HIS A 98 -7.31 -10.68 -4.70
N LEU A 99 -5.99 -10.91 -4.68
CA LEU A 99 -5.07 -10.38 -5.69
C LEU A 99 -5.35 -10.96 -7.07
N ALA A 100 -5.75 -12.24 -7.15
CA ALA A 100 -6.18 -12.88 -8.39
C ALA A 100 -7.43 -12.19 -8.97
N ALA A 101 -8.39 -11.79 -8.13
CA ALA A 101 -9.61 -11.13 -8.56
C ALA A 101 -9.35 -9.76 -9.20
N VAL A 102 -8.31 -9.05 -8.77
CA VAL A 102 -7.95 -7.70 -9.22
C VAL A 102 -6.75 -7.67 -10.16
N ARG A 103 -6.40 -8.81 -10.78
CA ARG A 103 -5.34 -8.89 -11.78
C ARG A 103 -5.49 -7.82 -12.86
N GLY A 104 -4.35 -7.23 -13.22
CA GLY A 104 -4.25 -6.17 -14.21
C GLY A 104 -4.56 -4.76 -13.68
N ALA A 105 -4.83 -4.59 -12.38
CA ALA A 105 -4.86 -3.27 -11.76
C ALA A 105 -3.42 -2.70 -11.67
N GLU A 106 -3.26 -1.44 -12.08
CA GLU A 106 -2.01 -0.67 -12.05
C GLU A 106 -1.63 -0.26 -10.62
N HIS A 107 -2.62 0.09 -9.81
CA HIS A 107 -2.47 0.62 -8.46
C HIS A 107 -2.65 -0.44 -7.37
N ILE A 108 -2.59 -1.72 -7.72
CA ILE A 108 -2.62 -2.84 -6.77
C ILE A 108 -1.40 -3.70 -7.04
N VAL A 109 -0.77 -4.19 -5.97
CA VAL A 109 0.39 -5.09 -6.07
C VAL A 109 0.00 -6.32 -6.89
N ARG A 110 0.87 -6.71 -7.82
CA ARG A 110 0.60 -7.80 -8.76
C ARG A 110 0.97 -9.14 -8.13
N LEU A 111 -0.01 -10.04 -8.04
CA LEU A 111 0.24 -11.47 -7.81
C LEU A 111 0.87 -12.09 -9.07
N LEU A 112 2.07 -12.64 -8.93
CA LEU A 112 2.76 -13.36 -9.99
C LEU A 112 2.34 -14.82 -10.03
N CYS A 113 2.37 -15.47 -8.87
CA CYS A 113 1.87 -16.82 -8.70
C CYS A 113 1.58 -17.11 -7.22
N GLU A 114 0.69 -18.06 -6.98
CA GLU A 114 0.76 -18.80 -5.72
C GLU A 114 1.99 -19.69 -5.79
N GLY A 115 2.82 -19.67 -4.74
CA GLY A 115 3.89 -20.65 -4.61
C GLY A 115 3.27 -22.06 -4.67
N PRO A 116 4.00 -23.06 -5.18
CA PRO A 116 3.38 -24.33 -5.51
C PRO A 116 2.66 -24.92 -4.30
N THR A 117 1.36 -25.08 -4.45
CA THR A 117 0.48 -25.82 -3.54
C THR A 117 0.70 -27.32 -3.62
N ALA A 118 1.67 -27.78 -4.42
CA ALA A 118 2.05 -29.18 -4.45
C ALA A 118 2.54 -29.54 -3.06
N ALA A 119 1.68 -30.22 -2.31
CA ALA A 119 1.69 -30.50 -0.87
C ALA A 119 2.93 -31.24 -0.32
N HIS A 120 4.04 -31.24 -1.06
CA HIS A 120 5.23 -32.04 -0.82
C HIS A 120 6.55 -31.29 -1.00
N VAL A 121 6.54 -29.97 -1.29
CA VAL A 121 7.79 -29.23 -1.51
C VAL A 121 8.06 -28.13 -0.49
N LEU A 122 7.03 -27.40 -0.06
CA LEU A 122 7.10 -26.46 1.05
C LEU A 122 6.12 -26.87 2.14
N SER A 123 6.54 -26.75 3.40
CA SER A 123 5.75 -27.10 4.58
C SER A 123 4.64 -26.09 4.89
N ARG A 124 4.70 -24.89 4.31
CA ARG A 124 3.73 -23.80 4.47
C ARG A 124 3.37 -23.17 3.12
N ARG A 125 2.20 -22.54 3.04
CA ARG A 125 1.77 -21.80 1.86
C ARG A 125 2.63 -20.56 1.66
N THR A 126 2.87 -20.28 0.39
CA THR A 126 3.59 -19.08 -0.05
C THR A 126 2.85 -18.42 -1.20
N LEU A 127 2.98 -17.11 -1.32
CA LEU A 127 2.57 -16.37 -2.51
C LEU A 127 3.73 -15.51 -3.01
N VAL A 128 3.77 -15.24 -4.31
CA VAL A 128 4.81 -14.46 -4.98
C VAL A 128 4.19 -13.25 -5.64
N GLU A 129 4.70 -12.07 -5.31
CA GLU A 129 4.24 -10.78 -5.84
C GLU A 129 5.42 -9.97 -6.41
N ASP A 130 5.12 -8.97 -7.24
CA ASP A 130 6.14 -8.01 -7.68
C ASP A 130 6.69 -7.23 -6.47
N LEU A 131 8.02 -7.04 -6.42
CA LEU A 131 8.63 -6.15 -5.43
C LEU A 131 8.53 -4.70 -5.92
N GLU A 132 7.83 -3.88 -5.15
CA GLU A 132 7.89 -2.42 -5.32
C GLU A 132 9.17 -1.88 -4.68
N GLU A 133 10.07 -1.34 -5.50
CA GLU A 133 11.47 -1.14 -5.13
C GLU A 133 11.72 0.02 -4.16
N HIS A 134 10.74 0.91 -3.98
CA HIS A 134 10.90 2.14 -3.20
C HIS A 134 10.32 2.05 -1.78
N GLY A 135 9.86 0.85 -1.39
CA GLY A 135 9.35 0.57 -0.05
C GLY A 135 7.95 1.09 0.20
N ASP A 136 7.61 1.25 1.48
CA ASP A 136 6.28 1.65 1.95
C ASP A 136 6.22 3.13 2.39
N TRP A 137 5.00 3.68 2.39
CA TRP A 137 4.77 5.08 2.73
C TRP A 137 5.04 5.43 4.20
N GLU A 138 5.06 4.46 5.13
CA GLU A 138 5.43 4.73 6.53
C GLU A 138 6.92 5.05 6.61
N THR A 139 7.75 4.22 5.97
CA THR A 139 9.19 4.45 5.85
C THR A 139 9.48 5.78 5.16
N ILE A 140 8.82 6.06 4.03
CA ILE A 140 8.98 7.33 3.30
C ILE A 140 8.58 8.53 4.15
N LEU A 141 7.42 8.46 4.82
CA LEU A 141 6.98 9.52 5.73
C LEU A 141 7.99 9.75 6.87
N GLY A 142 8.56 8.66 7.41
CA GLY A 142 9.65 8.72 8.39
C GLY A 142 10.84 9.53 7.90
N ARG A 143 11.24 9.39 6.62
CA ARG A 143 12.34 10.18 6.01
C ARG A 143 12.01 11.67 5.94
N PHE A 144 10.80 12.03 5.51
CA PHE A 144 10.35 13.42 5.50
C PHE A 144 10.37 14.03 6.91
N ILE A 145 9.83 13.30 7.89
CA ILE A 145 9.80 13.74 9.30
C ILE A 145 11.22 13.92 9.86
N ALA A 146 12.11 12.96 9.60
CA ALA A 146 13.50 13.02 10.06
C ALA A 146 14.25 14.24 9.49
N ALA A 147 13.94 14.64 8.26
CA ALA A 147 14.48 15.86 7.65
C ALA A 147 13.76 17.15 8.06
N GLY A 148 12.78 17.07 8.98
CA GLY A 148 11.97 18.23 9.38
C GLY A 148 11.09 18.79 8.25
N ARG A 149 10.81 17.97 7.23
CA ARG A 149 10.02 18.35 6.05
C ARG A 149 8.63 17.72 6.11
N ARG A 150 7.67 18.38 5.48
CA ARG A 150 6.34 17.81 5.20
C ARG A 150 6.29 17.26 3.79
N ILE A 151 5.30 16.43 3.48
CA ILE A 151 5.02 16.06 2.10
C ILE A 151 4.30 17.25 1.41
N PRO A 152 4.74 17.71 0.23
CA PRO A 152 4.04 18.73 -0.56
C PRO A 152 2.60 18.33 -0.91
N ASN A 153 1.69 19.30 -1.00
CA ASN A 153 0.28 19.05 -1.29
C ASN A 153 0.08 18.42 -2.67
N ARG A 154 0.91 18.79 -3.66
CA ARG A 154 0.83 18.21 -5.01
C ARG A 154 1.21 16.73 -5.04
N ILE A 155 2.19 16.32 -4.23
CA ILE A 155 2.52 14.90 -4.04
C ILE A 155 1.37 14.19 -3.32
N LEU A 156 0.82 14.77 -2.23
CA LEU A 156 -0.31 14.20 -1.50
C LEU A 156 -1.53 13.96 -2.40
N TRP A 157 -1.86 14.89 -3.30
CA TRP A 157 -2.95 14.71 -4.26
C TRP A 157 -2.70 13.56 -5.24
N GLY A 158 -1.46 13.40 -5.73
CA GLY A 158 -1.08 12.28 -6.58
C GLY A 158 -1.22 10.94 -5.86
N VAL A 159 -0.80 10.87 -4.59
CA VAL A 159 -0.99 9.68 -3.75
C VAL A 159 -2.48 9.40 -3.54
N PHE A 160 -3.28 10.43 -3.25
CA PHE A 160 -4.73 10.26 -3.06
C PHE A 160 -5.41 9.74 -4.34
N LEU A 161 -4.98 10.23 -5.51
CA LEU A 161 -5.47 9.73 -6.80
C LEU A 161 -5.11 8.25 -6.98
N CYS A 162 -3.86 7.86 -6.73
CA CYS A 162 -3.41 6.47 -6.82
C CYS A 162 -4.22 5.54 -5.89
N LEU A 163 -4.44 5.93 -4.64
CA LEU A 163 -5.26 5.17 -3.70
C LEU A 163 -6.71 5.07 -4.17
N THR A 164 -7.26 6.14 -4.73
CA THR A 164 -8.61 6.14 -5.30
C THR A 164 -8.71 5.22 -6.53
N ARG A 165 -7.66 5.14 -7.35
CA ARG A 165 -7.58 4.22 -8.48
C ARG A 165 -7.52 2.76 -8.02
N ALA A 166 -6.68 2.43 -7.04
CA ALA A 166 -6.61 1.10 -6.43
C ALA A 166 -7.99 0.63 -5.95
N VAL A 167 -8.72 1.54 -5.31
CA VAL A 167 -10.09 1.32 -4.87
C VAL A 167 -11.06 1.01 -5.98
N ILE A 168 -10.99 1.77 -7.06
CA ILE A 168 -11.79 1.52 -8.25
C ILE A 168 -11.44 0.13 -8.81
N GLY A 169 -10.18 -0.29 -8.77
CA GLY A 169 -9.75 -1.63 -9.16
C GLY A 169 -10.42 -2.75 -8.36
N MET A 170 -10.58 -2.58 -7.05
CA MET A 170 -11.31 -3.54 -6.21
C MET A 170 -12.82 -3.47 -6.41
N ALA A 171 -13.38 -2.27 -6.54
CA ALA A 171 -14.81 -2.10 -6.76
C ALA A 171 -15.23 -2.57 -8.17
N TYR A 172 -14.36 -2.44 -9.17
CA TYR A 172 -14.63 -2.79 -10.56
C TYR A 172 -13.49 -3.66 -11.13
N PRO A 173 -13.30 -4.89 -10.62
CA PRO A 173 -12.21 -5.73 -11.08
C PRO A 173 -12.36 -6.07 -12.56
N ARG A 174 -11.23 -5.99 -13.27
CA ARG A 174 -11.15 -6.28 -14.70
C ARG A 174 -11.17 -7.79 -14.98
N GLY A 175 -10.70 -8.61 -14.04
CA GLY A 175 -10.53 -10.04 -14.23
C GLY A 175 -9.52 -10.35 -15.34
N ALA A 176 -8.40 -9.62 -15.39
CA ALA A 176 -7.39 -9.83 -16.43
C ALA A 176 -6.62 -11.14 -16.22
N ASP A 177 -6.06 -11.67 -17.31
CA ASP A 177 -5.20 -12.85 -17.26
C ASP A 177 -3.91 -12.58 -16.45
N ALA A 178 -3.26 -13.65 -15.98
CA ALA A 178 -2.05 -13.55 -15.14
C ALA A 178 -0.92 -12.74 -15.79
N ASP A 179 -0.83 -12.78 -17.12
CA ASP A 179 0.22 -12.13 -17.90
C ASP A 179 -0.21 -10.79 -18.53
N ALA A 180 -1.46 -10.37 -18.31
CA ALA A 180 -1.95 -9.12 -18.85
C ALA A 180 -1.13 -7.94 -18.31
N PRO A 181 -0.80 -6.94 -19.15
CA PRO A 181 -0.17 -5.72 -18.66
C PRO A 181 -1.11 -5.00 -17.69
N PRO A 182 -0.57 -4.34 -16.65
CA PRO A 182 -1.36 -3.47 -15.80
C PRO A 182 -2.04 -2.39 -16.64
N ALA A 183 -3.27 -2.05 -16.26
CA ALA A 183 -4.06 -1.05 -16.92
C ALA A 183 -4.80 -0.22 -15.87
N ARG A 184 -4.95 1.06 -16.16
CA ARG A 184 -5.64 2.01 -15.30
C ARG A 184 -7.06 1.55 -14.97
N GLU A 185 -7.43 1.75 -13.71
CA GLU A 185 -8.70 1.37 -13.14
C GLU A 185 -9.76 2.40 -13.50
N GLU A 186 -10.87 1.93 -14.05
CA GLU A 186 -12.00 2.77 -14.46
C GLU A 186 -13.29 2.22 -13.87
N MET A 187 -14.19 3.13 -13.50
CA MET A 187 -15.55 2.74 -13.11
C MET A 187 -16.28 2.19 -14.33
N GLN A 188 -16.85 1.00 -14.19
CA GLN A 188 -17.62 0.38 -15.27
C GLN A 188 -19.08 0.84 -15.18
N GLY A 189 -19.48 1.76 -16.07
CA GLY A 189 -20.85 2.27 -16.14
C GLY A 189 -21.88 1.14 -16.25
N GLY A 190 -22.92 1.19 -15.40
CA GLY A 190 -23.99 0.18 -15.39
C GLY A 190 -23.66 -1.12 -14.64
N ARG A 191 -22.42 -1.31 -14.17
CA ARG A 191 -22.06 -2.43 -13.29
C ARG A 191 -22.12 -2.00 -11.83
N ALA A 192 -22.71 -2.83 -10.98
CA ALA A 192 -22.64 -2.61 -9.54
C ALA A 192 -21.21 -2.88 -9.03
N PRO A 193 -20.71 -2.10 -8.06
CA PRO A 193 -19.41 -2.35 -7.46
C PRO A 193 -19.39 -3.72 -6.77
N SER A 194 -18.23 -4.37 -6.78
CA SER A 194 -17.98 -5.62 -6.08
C SER A 194 -18.00 -5.42 -4.56
N THR A 195 -18.02 -6.52 -3.81
CA THR A 195 -17.92 -6.51 -2.35
C THR A 195 -16.47 -6.63 -1.85
N LEU A 196 -15.48 -6.62 -2.76
CA LEU A 196 -14.08 -6.80 -2.38
C LEU A 196 -13.60 -5.59 -1.56
N ALA A 197 -13.08 -5.88 -0.37
CA ALA A 197 -12.47 -4.90 0.51
C ALA A 197 -11.33 -5.57 1.31
N HIS A 198 -10.16 -4.92 1.39
CA HIS A 198 -8.96 -5.38 2.09
C HIS A 198 -8.93 -5.14 3.62
N GLN A 199 -9.78 -4.25 4.13
CA GLN A 199 -10.02 -3.90 5.55
C GLN A 199 -8.83 -3.29 6.33
N ASP A 200 -7.62 -3.20 5.75
CA ASP A 200 -6.43 -2.72 6.45
C ASP A 200 -5.46 -1.84 5.60
N ILE A 201 -5.92 -0.71 5.05
CA ILE A 201 -4.97 0.27 4.46
C ILE A 201 -4.27 0.99 5.59
N THR A 202 -2.99 0.67 5.74
CA THR A 202 -2.04 1.42 6.55
C THR A 202 -0.90 1.89 5.66
N LEU A 203 -0.10 2.85 6.11
CA LEU A 203 1.05 3.31 5.33
C LEU A 203 2.07 2.20 5.05
N LYS A 204 2.15 1.20 5.96
CA LYS A 204 2.95 -0.01 5.78
C LYS A 204 2.45 -0.92 4.66
N ASN A 205 1.14 -0.91 4.40
CA ASN A 205 0.50 -1.74 3.38
C ASN A 205 0.35 -0.99 2.04
N THR A 206 0.87 0.24 1.95
CA THR A 206 0.90 1.02 0.71
C THR A 206 2.33 1.22 0.26
N VAL A 207 2.65 0.67 -0.91
CA VAL A 207 4.01 0.61 -1.44
C VAL A 207 4.16 1.50 -2.67
N VAL A 208 5.40 1.87 -2.97
CA VAL A 208 5.71 2.81 -4.05
C VAL A 208 6.45 2.13 -5.20
N GLY A 209 5.83 2.18 -6.38
CA GLY A 209 6.36 1.66 -7.62
C GLY A 209 7.02 2.70 -8.49
N SER A 210 7.10 2.41 -9.79
CA SER A 210 7.78 3.24 -10.77
C SER A 210 7.22 4.67 -10.85
N TRP A 211 8.09 5.60 -11.25
CA TRP A 211 7.72 6.98 -11.50
C TRP A 211 7.89 7.33 -12.98
N ASP A 212 6.79 7.71 -13.62
CA ASP A 212 6.79 8.25 -14.99
C ASP A 212 6.32 9.70 -14.97
N LYS A 213 7.26 10.62 -15.21
CA LYS A 213 6.99 12.07 -15.27
C LYS A 213 6.12 12.47 -16.46
N THR A 214 6.04 11.62 -17.49
CA THR A 214 5.28 11.90 -18.71
C THR A 214 3.79 11.58 -18.55
N ASP A 215 3.44 10.76 -17.56
CA ASP A 215 2.05 10.49 -17.21
C ASP A 215 1.47 11.63 -16.37
N PRO A 216 0.39 12.30 -16.83
CA PRO A 216 -0.25 13.36 -16.06
C PRO A 216 -0.71 12.95 -14.66
N GLU A 217 -1.12 11.69 -14.43
CA GLU A 217 -1.57 11.24 -13.11
C GLU A 217 -0.40 10.99 -12.14
N HIS A 218 0.78 10.67 -12.67
CA HIS A 218 1.97 10.30 -11.90
C HIS A 218 3.12 11.31 -11.99
N ARG A 219 2.91 12.43 -12.69
CA ARG A 219 3.91 13.48 -12.88
C ARG A 219 4.58 13.91 -11.58
N PHE A 220 3.81 14.05 -10.51
CA PHE A 220 4.29 14.47 -9.18
C PHE A 220 4.04 13.44 -8.08
N SER A 221 3.79 12.19 -8.45
CA SER A 221 3.69 11.09 -7.50
C SER A 221 4.03 9.78 -8.22
N PRO A 222 5.08 9.07 -7.79
CA PRO A 222 5.27 7.69 -8.22
C PRO A 222 4.00 6.86 -7.97
N ILE A 223 3.84 5.78 -8.73
CA ILE A 223 2.65 4.93 -8.63
C ILE A 223 2.57 4.37 -7.22
N THR A 224 1.58 4.82 -6.45
CA THR A 224 1.30 4.25 -5.14
C THR A 224 0.37 3.07 -5.32
N LYS A 225 0.79 1.90 -4.86
CA LYS A 225 -0.02 0.69 -4.88
C LYS A 225 -0.55 0.40 -3.51
N ALA A 226 -1.80 0.00 -3.46
CA ALA A 226 -2.53 -0.18 -2.23
C ALA A 226 -3.45 -1.38 -2.26
N ASN A 227 -3.98 -1.63 -1.08
CA ASN A 227 -4.94 -2.67 -0.79
C ASN A 227 -6.01 -2.08 0.17
N ASN A 228 -7.04 -1.37 -0.33
CA ASN A 228 -8.44 -1.22 0.20
C ASN A 228 -9.09 0.16 -0.13
N ILE A 229 -10.39 0.32 0.24
CA ILE A 229 -11.28 1.48 0.11
C ILE A 229 -11.66 2.21 1.41
N ASP A 230 -11.85 1.53 2.53
CA ASP A 230 -12.53 2.10 3.69
C ASP A 230 -11.63 2.94 4.61
N GLN A 231 -10.32 2.94 4.36
CA GLN A 231 -9.32 3.61 5.19
C GLN A 231 -8.48 4.67 4.44
N ILE A 232 -8.78 5.02 3.18
CA ILE A 232 -7.99 6.04 2.45
C ILE A 232 -7.94 7.35 3.22
N GLY A 233 -9.07 7.78 3.80
CA GLY A 233 -9.10 8.99 4.62
C GLY A 233 -8.14 8.92 5.83
N ARG A 234 -7.91 7.73 6.40
CA ARG A 234 -6.90 7.54 7.46
C ARG A 234 -5.49 7.59 6.89
N ALA A 235 -5.18 6.87 5.80
CA ALA A 235 -3.86 6.93 5.18
C ALA A 235 -3.47 8.37 4.79
N MET A 236 -4.37 9.09 4.12
CA MET A 236 -4.14 10.48 3.72
C MET A 236 -4.01 11.44 4.90
N LEU A 237 -4.78 11.22 5.97
CA LEU A 237 -4.60 11.97 7.22
C LEU A 237 -3.16 11.81 7.72
N TRP A 238 -2.68 10.56 7.83
CA TRP A 238 -1.34 10.26 8.35
C TRP A 238 -0.23 10.85 7.47
N LEU A 239 -0.34 10.75 6.15
CA LEU A 239 0.61 11.38 5.22
C LEU A 239 0.63 12.91 5.36
N ALA A 240 -0.54 13.52 5.55
CA ALA A 240 -0.66 14.97 5.61
C ALA A 240 -0.17 15.58 6.94
N ILE A 241 -0.28 14.85 8.06
CA ILE A 241 0.06 15.37 9.41
C ILE A 241 1.26 14.68 10.08
N GLY A 242 1.76 13.57 9.54
CA GLY A 242 2.86 12.79 10.13
C GLY A 242 2.49 12.06 11.43
N HIS A 243 3.53 11.70 12.23
CA HIS A 243 3.38 11.11 13.58
C HIS A 243 2.61 11.97 14.59
N ARG A 244 2.27 13.21 14.23
CA ARG A 244 1.50 14.08 15.11
C ARG A 244 0.06 13.56 15.29
N GLY A 245 -0.44 12.65 14.44
CA GLY A 245 -1.85 12.19 14.42
C GLY A 245 -2.33 11.19 15.49
N TYR A 246 -1.64 11.00 16.61
CA TYR A 246 -2.11 10.08 17.66
C TYR A 246 -3.08 10.77 18.61
N GLU A 247 -4.39 10.71 18.33
CA GLU A 247 -5.43 10.70 19.38
C GLU A 247 -6.60 9.81 18.92
N ILE A 248 -6.53 8.53 19.30
CA ILE A 248 -7.73 7.70 19.45
C ILE A 248 -8.10 7.82 20.93
N GLU A 249 -9.07 8.67 21.27
CA GLU A 249 -9.72 8.56 22.58
C GLU A 249 -10.76 7.44 22.48
N ASP A 250 -10.55 6.36 23.22
CA ASP A 250 -11.59 5.37 23.51
C ASP A 250 -12.67 6.06 24.34
N VAL A 251 -13.79 6.42 23.71
CA VAL A 251 -14.96 6.94 24.43
C VAL A 251 -15.95 5.79 24.61
N GLU A 252 -16.01 5.24 25.81
CA GLU A 252 -17.19 4.48 26.24
C GLU A 252 -18.36 5.45 26.33
N ILE A 253 -19.33 5.34 25.43
CA ILE A 253 -20.61 6.01 25.59
C ILE A 253 -21.39 5.20 26.62
N PRO A 254 -21.71 5.75 27.82
CA PRO A 254 -22.65 5.09 28.71
C PRO A 254 -23.96 4.95 27.95
N LYS A 255 -24.56 3.75 27.93
CA LYS A 255 -25.94 3.60 27.45
C LYS A 255 -26.77 4.70 28.13
N LEU A 256 -27.35 5.61 27.33
CA LEU A 256 -28.43 6.46 27.80
C LEU A 256 -29.44 5.50 28.42
N ALA A 257 -29.61 5.59 29.73
CA ALA A 257 -30.63 4.85 30.45
C ALA A 257 -31.96 5.22 29.79
N VAL A 258 -32.46 4.33 28.94
CA VAL A 258 -33.89 4.30 28.66
C VAL A 258 -34.50 3.93 29.99
N ASP A 259 -35.20 4.91 30.53
CA ASP A 259 -35.86 4.91 31.81
C ASP A 259 -36.99 3.86 31.77
N ASP A 260 -36.64 2.58 31.86
CA ASP A 260 -37.61 1.51 32.10
C ASP A 260 -37.87 1.46 33.61
N SER A 261 -38.65 2.45 34.05
CA SER A 261 -39.39 2.35 35.29
C SER A 261 -40.42 1.21 35.17
N ASN A 262 -40.05 0.00 35.61
CA ASN A 262 -41.01 -0.93 36.20
C ASN A 262 -40.35 -2.09 36.97
N ASN A 263 -40.48 -2.00 38.30
CA ASN A 263 -40.78 -3.04 39.29
C ASN A 263 -40.41 -4.51 39.01
N GLY A 264 -39.75 -5.12 40.00
CA GLY A 264 -40.15 -6.46 40.47
C GLY A 264 -39.01 -7.39 40.87
N ASP A 265 -38.78 -7.46 42.19
CA ASP A 265 -38.42 -8.61 43.04
C ASP A 265 -37.39 -9.68 42.61
N GLY A 266 -36.57 -10.03 43.60
CA GLY A 266 -35.36 -10.85 43.50
C GLY A 266 -35.52 -12.28 42.99
N ASP A 267 -34.41 -12.85 42.54
CA ASP A 267 -34.01 -14.22 42.84
C ASP A 267 -32.52 -14.40 42.51
N ASP A 268 -31.86 -15.20 43.33
CA ASP A 268 -30.42 -15.42 43.36
C ASP A 268 -30.06 -16.52 42.37
N GLY A 269 -29.32 -16.20 41.31
CA GLY A 269 -28.86 -17.22 40.36
C GLY A 269 -27.81 -16.70 39.39
N GLU A 270 -26.57 -17.14 39.61
CA GLU A 270 -25.46 -17.03 38.66
C GLU A 270 -25.85 -17.63 37.30
N ARG A 271 -26.39 -16.80 36.41
CA ARG A 271 -26.21 -16.96 34.98
C ARG A 271 -25.31 -15.82 34.55
N ALA A 272 -24.08 -16.17 34.15
CA ALA A 272 -23.24 -15.32 33.34
C ALA A 272 -23.99 -15.02 32.04
N GLU A 273 -24.85 -13.99 32.08
CA GLU A 273 -25.38 -13.38 30.87
C GLU A 273 -24.17 -12.95 30.06
N GLN A 274 -24.03 -13.57 28.89
CA GLN A 274 -23.15 -13.11 27.84
C GLN A 274 -23.59 -11.68 27.50
N ARG A 275 -23.04 -10.70 28.22
CA ARG A 275 -23.12 -9.30 27.84
C ARG A 275 -22.58 -9.25 26.41
N PRO A 276 -23.38 -8.88 25.40
CA PRO A 276 -22.83 -8.64 24.08
C PRO A 276 -21.71 -7.61 24.24
N PRO A 277 -20.54 -7.81 23.60
CA PRO A 277 -19.41 -6.90 23.74
C PRO A 277 -19.94 -5.50 23.46
N ALA A 278 -19.74 -4.58 24.41
CA ALA A 278 -20.19 -3.22 24.28
C ALA A 278 -19.72 -2.69 22.91
N LEU A 279 -20.65 -2.19 22.10
CA LEU A 279 -20.36 -1.53 20.83
C LEU A 279 -19.37 -0.40 21.12
N ARG A 280 -18.08 -0.66 20.89
CA ARG A 280 -17.03 0.35 20.98
C ARG A 280 -17.18 1.26 19.77
N THR A 281 -17.64 2.48 20.01
CA THR A 281 -17.63 3.53 19.00
C THR A 281 -16.31 4.28 19.13
N ILE A 282 -15.40 4.06 18.18
CA ILE A 282 -14.14 4.81 18.15
C ILE A 282 -14.44 6.18 17.53
N GLN A 283 -14.51 7.22 18.36
CA GLN A 283 -14.65 8.59 17.88
C GLN A 283 -13.28 9.13 17.49
N SER A 284 -12.92 9.03 16.21
CA SER A 284 -11.71 9.71 15.74
C SER A 284 -12.00 11.20 15.56
N ARG A 285 -11.49 12.02 16.47
CA ARG A 285 -11.54 13.48 16.32
C ARG A 285 -10.60 13.92 15.21
N THR A 286 -10.97 14.98 14.49
CA THR A 286 -10.09 15.62 13.51
C THR A 286 -8.91 16.24 14.26
N HIS A 287 -7.71 15.75 13.96
CA HIS A 287 -6.49 16.22 14.61
C HIS A 287 -6.28 17.74 14.42
N PRO A 288 -5.86 18.52 15.43
CA PRO A 288 -5.69 19.99 15.32
C PRO A 288 -4.78 20.42 14.17
N HIS A 289 -3.76 19.62 13.82
CA HIS A 289 -2.90 19.93 12.67
C HIS A 289 -3.58 19.71 11.31
N LEU A 290 -4.74 19.04 11.26
CA LEU A 290 -5.61 19.07 10.08
C LEU A 290 -6.52 20.31 10.07
N ILE A 291 -6.44 21.19 11.07
CA ILE A 291 -7.13 22.48 11.15
C ILE A 291 -6.12 23.62 10.90
N ASP A 292 -4.90 23.52 11.45
CA ASP A 292 -3.90 24.60 11.40
C ASP A 292 -2.60 24.24 10.66
N GLY A 293 -2.52 23.06 10.04
CA GLY A 293 -1.33 22.64 9.26
C GLY A 293 -1.30 23.20 7.83
N SER A 294 -0.11 23.16 7.21
CA SER A 294 0.15 23.57 5.81
C SER A 294 -0.44 22.61 4.76
N ILE A 295 -1.67 22.16 4.98
CA ILE A 295 -2.47 21.33 4.07
C ILE A 295 -3.53 22.23 3.45
N ALA A 296 -3.66 22.18 2.12
CA ALA A 296 -4.67 22.95 1.43
C ALA A 296 -6.10 22.61 1.87
N GLU A 297 -6.95 23.63 1.95
CA GLU A 297 -8.28 23.53 2.58
C GLU A 297 -9.18 22.49 1.88
N ASP A 298 -9.06 22.35 0.58
CA ASP A 298 -9.79 21.37 -0.22
C ASP A 298 -9.28 19.94 -0.06
N LEU A 299 -7.96 19.74 0.02
CA LEU A 299 -7.36 18.43 0.35
C LEU A 299 -7.83 18.00 1.74
N ARG A 300 -7.74 18.92 2.70
CA ARG A 300 -8.24 18.77 4.05
C ARG A 300 -9.73 18.43 4.10
N THR A 301 -10.56 19.18 3.37
CA THR A 301 -12.00 18.93 3.27
C THR A 301 -12.28 17.55 2.69
N THR A 302 -11.56 17.16 1.65
CA THR A 302 -11.72 15.84 1.01
C THR A 302 -11.35 14.72 1.98
N ILE A 303 -10.22 14.85 2.70
CA ILE A 303 -9.82 13.92 3.76
C ILE A 303 -10.91 13.82 4.83
N ARG A 304 -11.45 14.95 5.32
CA ARG A 304 -12.53 14.96 6.32
C ARG A 304 -13.77 14.24 5.82
N ARG A 305 -14.22 14.52 4.60
CA ARG A 305 -15.39 13.86 4.01
C ARG A 305 -15.19 12.35 3.88
N CYS A 306 -14.02 11.88 3.46
CA CYS A 306 -13.71 10.45 3.43
C CYS A 306 -13.76 9.79 4.82
N ARG A 307 -13.60 10.56 5.89
CA ARG A 307 -13.63 10.09 7.28
C ARG A 307 -14.95 10.37 8.00
N ALA A 308 -15.96 10.89 7.30
CA ALA A 308 -17.24 11.22 7.92
C ALA A 308 -17.83 9.99 8.62
N VAL A 309 -18.36 10.19 9.84
CA VAL A 309 -19.02 9.13 10.62
C VAL A 309 -20.24 8.64 9.87
N ASP A 310 -21.06 9.57 9.38
CA ASP A 310 -22.15 9.26 8.47
C ASP A 310 -21.57 8.88 7.09
N ARG A 311 -21.91 7.67 6.64
CA ARG A 311 -21.50 7.16 5.32
C ARG A 311 -22.12 7.97 4.19
N ALA A 312 -23.29 8.57 4.40
CA ALA A 312 -23.95 9.39 3.39
C ALA A 312 -23.21 10.70 3.10
N GLU A 313 -22.39 11.18 4.04
CA GLU A 313 -21.55 12.38 3.84
C GLU A 313 -20.20 12.09 3.18
N ARG A 314 -19.84 10.81 3.04
CA ARG A 314 -18.62 10.39 2.35
C ARG A 314 -18.80 10.59 0.84
N PRO A 315 -17.75 11.00 0.12
CA PRO A 315 -17.84 11.11 -1.32
C PRO A 315 -18.03 9.72 -1.93
N GLY A 316 -18.89 9.63 -2.94
CA GLY A 316 -18.95 8.44 -3.79
C GLY A 316 -17.65 8.29 -4.60
N LEU A 317 -17.34 7.08 -5.08
CA LEU A 317 -16.09 6.83 -5.81
C LEU A 317 -15.91 7.72 -7.05
N GLY A 318 -16.98 7.93 -7.82
CA GLY A 318 -16.90 8.82 -8.98
C GLY A 318 -16.70 10.28 -8.63
N GLU A 319 -17.25 10.71 -7.50
CA GLU A 319 -17.01 12.06 -6.99
C GLU A 319 -15.56 12.21 -6.53
N LEU A 320 -15.05 11.25 -5.74
CA LEU A 320 -13.69 11.26 -5.23
C LEU A 320 -12.66 11.23 -6.36
N LEU A 321 -12.86 10.34 -7.35
CA LEU A 321 -12.00 10.28 -8.53
C LEU A 321 -11.96 11.61 -9.26
N ARG A 322 -13.12 12.24 -9.47
CA ARG A 322 -13.19 13.55 -10.12
C ARG A 322 -12.46 14.61 -9.32
N ILE A 323 -12.63 14.67 -8.00
CA ILE A 323 -11.91 15.61 -7.13
C ILE A 323 -10.39 15.43 -7.27
N CYS A 324 -9.91 14.19 -7.24
CA CYS A 324 -8.48 13.89 -7.37
C CYS A 324 -7.96 14.23 -8.78
N LEU A 325 -8.69 13.87 -9.85
CA LEU A 325 -8.33 14.21 -11.23
C LEU A 325 -8.32 15.72 -11.45
N ASP A 326 -9.29 16.46 -10.88
CA ASP A 326 -9.32 17.92 -10.93
C ASP A 326 -8.09 18.54 -10.24
N ALA A 327 -7.61 17.96 -9.13
CA ALA A 327 -6.42 18.45 -8.45
C ALA A 327 -5.11 18.14 -9.20
N VAL A 328 -5.02 16.98 -9.86
CA VAL A 328 -3.77 16.44 -10.43
C VAL A 328 -3.63 16.69 -11.93
N VAL A 329 -4.72 16.52 -12.70
CA VAL A 329 -4.70 16.46 -14.17
C VAL A 329 -5.46 17.62 -14.81
N THR A 330 -6.76 17.73 -14.61
CA THR A 330 -7.63 18.66 -15.37
C THR A 330 -7.52 20.10 -14.88
N GLY A 331 -7.45 20.29 -13.57
CA GLY A 331 -7.17 21.58 -12.93
C GLY A 331 -5.76 21.69 -12.38
N ALA A 332 -4.83 20.85 -12.89
CA ALA A 332 -3.47 20.62 -12.40
C ALA A 332 -2.90 21.80 -11.61
N ARG A 333 -2.96 21.67 -10.27
CA ARG A 333 -2.57 22.74 -9.37
C ARG A 333 -1.10 23.06 -9.55
N THR A 334 -0.79 24.34 -9.45
CA THR A 334 0.54 24.91 -9.61
C THR A 334 1.11 25.31 -8.26
N ALA A 335 2.40 25.66 -8.22
CA ALA A 335 3.01 26.20 -7.01
C ALA A 335 2.29 27.46 -6.48
N ALA A 336 1.75 28.28 -7.39
CA ALA A 336 1.05 29.52 -7.04
C ALA A 336 -0.20 29.26 -6.19
N ASP A 337 -0.91 28.15 -6.44
CA ASP A 337 -2.11 27.76 -5.70
C ASP A 337 -1.83 27.45 -4.22
N TYR A 338 -0.56 27.24 -3.87
CA TYR A 338 -0.12 26.91 -2.51
C TYR A 338 0.85 27.93 -1.92
N ALA A 339 1.14 29.04 -2.61
CA ALA A 339 2.14 30.01 -2.17
C ALA A 339 1.85 30.55 -0.75
N TYR A 340 0.57 30.68 -0.39
CA TYR A 340 0.13 31.14 0.93
C TYR A 340 0.43 30.15 2.07
N LEU A 341 0.47 28.85 1.79
CA LEU A 341 0.76 27.79 2.79
C LEU A 341 2.24 27.59 3.02
N ASN A 342 3.06 28.07 2.09
CA ASN A 342 4.48 27.75 2.01
C ASN A 342 5.37 28.92 2.37
N GLN A 343 4.84 30.03 2.89
CA GLN A 343 5.72 31.10 3.35
C GLN A 343 6.60 30.63 4.51
N PRO A 344 7.90 30.96 4.51
CA PRO A 344 8.59 31.87 3.58
C PRO A 344 9.19 31.21 2.31
N THR A 345 8.99 29.92 2.09
CA THR A 345 9.55 29.11 0.98
C THR A 345 8.48 28.75 -0.10
N PRO A 346 7.95 29.71 -0.87
CA PRO A 346 6.90 29.45 -1.88
C PRO A 346 7.32 28.45 -2.96
N GLU A 347 8.62 28.27 -3.18
CA GLU A 347 9.19 27.29 -4.11
C GLU A 347 8.97 25.84 -3.68
N PHE A 348 8.52 25.57 -2.46
CA PHE A 348 8.34 24.20 -1.95
C PHE A 348 7.38 23.33 -2.79
N GLU A 349 6.45 23.92 -3.52
CA GLU A 349 5.53 23.22 -4.42
C GLU A 349 5.89 23.41 -5.91
N ALA A 350 7.05 24.02 -6.21
CA ALA A 350 7.53 24.19 -7.58
C ALA A 350 7.96 22.86 -8.21
N ASP A 351 7.74 22.70 -9.52
CA ASP A 351 7.98 21.44 -10.23
C ASP A 351 9.38 20.86 -9.99
N HIS A 352 10.43 21.69 -10.06
CA HIS A 352 11.81 21.24 -9.83
C HIS A 352 12.07 20.79 -8.37
N MET A 353 11.39 21.42 -7.40
CA MET A 353 11.48 21.02 -5.99
C MET A 353 10.74 19.72 -5.74
N LEU A 354 9.56 19.53 -6.35
CA LEU A 354 8.84 18.26 -6.29
C LEU A 354 9.66 17.14 -6.90
N ASP A 355 10.29 17.41 -8.05
CA ASP A 355 11.14 16.43 -8.72
C ASP A 355 12.30 15.97 -7.82
N TRP A 356 12.98 16.93 -7.20
CA TRP A 356 14.06 16.66 -6.25
C TRP A 356 13.56 15.89 -5.02
N LEU A 357 12.43 16.29 -4.43
CA LEU A 357 11.86 15.63 -3.25
C LEU A 357 11.47 14.18 -3.55
N ILE A 358 10.84 13.93 -4.71
CA ILE A 358 10.47 12.57 -5.13
C ILE A 358 11.74 11.73 -5.28
N GLN A 359 12.75 12.24 -5.99
CA GLN A 359 14.00 11.52 -6.19
C GLN A 359 14.69 11.21 -4.85
N ALA A 360 14.90 12.24 -4.01
CA ALA A 360 15.70 12.10 -2.80
C ALA A 360 15.00 11.35 -1.66
N PHE A 361 13.70 11.54 -1.46
CA PHE A 361 12.99 10.98 -0.30
C PHE A 361 12.19 9.73 -0.61
N ILE A 362 11.69 9.62 -1.84
CA ILE A 362 10.82 8.51 -2.25
C ILE A 362 11.65 7.45 -2.94
N LEU A 363 12.36 7.80 -4.03
CA LEU A 363 13.01 6.82 -4.88
C LEU A 363 14.37 6.33 -4.36
N ASP A 364 15.23 7.26 -3.93
CA ASP A 364 16.62 6.99 -3.52
C ASP A 364 16.81 6.97 -1.99
N GLY A 365 15.72 6.95 -1.23
CA GLY A 365 15.77 7.20 0.21
C GLY A 365 16.48 6.11 1.03
N ASP A 366 16.82 4.96 0.45
CA ASP A 366 17.66 3.93 1.07
C ASP A 366 19.16 4.11 0.76
N GLU A 367 19.51 4.84 -0.30
CA GLU A 367 20.90 5.09 -0.72
C GLU A 367 21.45 6.41 -0.16
N THR A 368 20.57 7.38 0.10
CA THR A 368 20.92 8.68 0.68
C THR A 368 20.94 8.62 2.20
N GLY A 369 22.12 8.39 2.78
CA GLY A 369 22.30 8.42 4.24
C GLY A 369 21.76 9.74 4.86
N LEU A 370 21.07 9.63 6.00
CA LEU A 370 20.39 10.72 6.73
C LEU A 370 21.24 12.00 6.95
N VAL A 371 22.57 11.88 6.92
CA VAL A 371 23.52 12.98 7.12
C VAL A 371 23.53 13.96 5.94
N ALA A 372 23.23 13.52 4.72
CA ALA A 372 23.20 14.39 3.54
C ALA A 372 21.95 15.30 3.49
N LEU A 373 20.84 14.86 4.11
CA LEU A 373 19.55 15.55 4.06
C LEU A 373 19.37 16.65 5.13
N ALA A 374 20.28 16.69 6.11
CA ALA A 374 20.33 17.72 7.15
C ALA A 374 21.13 18.97 6.75
N GLY A 375 21.83 18.94 5.60
CA GLY A 375 22.51 20.09 5.03
C GLY A 375 21.51 21.04 4.38
N GLY A 376 21.09 22.06 5.12
CA GLY A 376 20.38 23.21 4.55
C GLY A 376 21.28 23.99 3.58
N GLU A 377 20.63 24.53 2.55
CA GLU A 377 21.15 25.50 1.57
C GLU A 377 22.33 25.03 0.70
N GLU A 378 22.01 24.46 -0.46
CA GLU A 378 22.37 25.06 -1.76
C GLU A 378 21.59 24.31 -2.85
N ALA A 379 20.59 24.97 -3.43
CA ALA A 379 20.01 24.52 -4.70
C ALA A 379 21.12 24.59 -5.77
N PRO A 380 21.26 23.58 -6.65
CA PRO A 380 22.24 23.66 -7.73
C PRO A 380 21.87 24.84 -8.64
N ALA A 381 22.76 25.83 -8.72
CA ALA A 381 22.70 26.87 -9.73
C ALA A 381 22.72 26.22 -11.11
N GLY A 382 21.75 26.58 -11.94
CA GLY A 382 21.58 26.01 -13.27
C GLY A 382 22.79 26.25 -14.17
N GLU A 383 23.00 25.28 -15.07
CA GLU A 383 23.60 25.49 -16.38
C GLU A 383 22.54 25.25 -17.46
#